data_AF-A0A2E0SET0-F1
#
_entry.id   AF-A0A2E0SET0-F1
#
_cell.length_a   1.000
_cell.length_b   1.000
_cell.length_c   1.000
_cell.angle_alpha   90.00
_cell.angle_beta   90.00
_cell.angle_gamma   90.00
#
_symmetry.space_group_name_H-M   'P 1'
#
loop_
_entity.id
_entity.type
_entity.pdbx_description
1 polymer ?
#
loop_
_entity_poly.entity_id
_entity_poly.type
_entity_poly.pdbx_seq_one_letter_code
_entity_poly.pdbx_strand_id
1 'polypeptide(L)'
;MPRINKYQLDSTISDTDKLLGTDENGNTRNFKIKDLSNFFAENSGTFKHVQNSASATWTVTHNLDLTDHLPHVSLKIDSGTYDNVQGTGIVTYVNKNQLTIAFSSAQSGFAYIKK
;
A
#
# COMPACT_ATOMS: atom_id res chain seq x y z
N MET A 1 -34.36 36.68 27.93
CA MET A 1 -33.89 35.35 28.37
C MET A 1 -32.96 34.80 27.29
N PRO A 2 -31.70 34.46 27.58
CA PRO A 2 -30.84 33.83 26.57
C PRO A 2 -31.35 32.41 26.28
N ARG A 3 -31.55 32.07 25.01
CA ARG A 3 -31.81 30.68 24.59
C ARG A 3 -30.48 30.01 24.28
N ILE A 4 -30.17 28.90 24.93
CA ILE A 4 -29.03 28.05 24.56
C ILE A 4 -29.43 27.24 23.33
N ASN A 5 -28.75 27.50 22.21
CA ASN A 5 -28.80 26.62 21.04
C ASN A 5 -27.94 25.39 21.33
N LYS A 6 -28.56 24.21 21.32
CA LYS A 6 -27.82 22.94 21.30
C LYS A 6 -27.42 22.67 19.86
N TYR A 7 -26.13 22.78 19.56
CA TYR A 7 -25.60 22.26 18.31
C TYR A 7 -25.82 20.75 18.28
N GLN A 8 -26.39 20.24 17.18
CA GLN A 8 -26.51 18.79 17.00
C GLN A 8 -25.10 18.19 16.96
N LEU A 9 -24.87 17.11 17.71
CA LEU A 9 -23.61 16.38 17.61
C LEU A 9 -23.52 15.78 16.21
N ASP A 10 -22.42 16.06 15.52
CA ASP A 10 -22.09 15.37 14.28
C ASP A 10 -21.79 13.91 14.59
N SER A 11 -22.53 13.00 13.96
CA SER A 11 -22.40 11.56 14.12
C SER A 11 -21.65 10.90 12.96
N THR A 12 -21.24 11.67 11.97
CA THR A 12 -20.51 11.17 10.81
C THR A 12 -19.01 11.33 11.03
N ILE A 13 -18.25 10.28 10.74
CA ILE A 13 -16.79 10.32 10.82
C ILE A 13 -16.26 10.86 9.49
N SER A 14 -15.48 11.93 9.54
CA SER A 14 -14.84 12.57 8.39
C SER A 14 -13.32 12.41 8.42
N ASP A 15 -12.69 12.41 7.25
CA ASP A 15 -11.22 12.38 7.12
C ASP A 15 -10.52 13.56 7.83
N THR A 16 -11.26 14.66 8.03
CA THR A 16 -10.78 15.86 8.71
C THR A 16 -10.94 15.82 10.23
N ASP A 17 -11.64 14.81 10.75
CA ASP A 17 -11.82 14.63 12.19
C ASP A 17 -10.47 14.37 12.85
N LYS A 18 -10.38 14.82 14.09
CA LYS A 18 -9.16 14.73 14.89
C LYS A 18 -9.38 13.79 16.05
N LEU A 19 -8.50 12.83 16.17
CA LEU A 19 -8.33 12.01 17.36
C LEU A 19 -7.27 12.68 18.25
N LEU A 20 -7.54 12.68 19.55
CA LEU A 20 -6.54 13.03 20.55
C LEU A 20 -5.75 11.78 20.88
N GLY A 21 -4.44 11.87 20.74
CA GLY A 21 -3.54 10.77 21.08
C GLY A 21 -2.25 11.29 21.69
N THR A 22 -1.37 10.37 22.05
CA THR A 22 -0.07 10.67 22.64
C THR A 22 1.03 10.24 21.66
N ASP A 23 2.05 11.07 21.48
CA ASP A 23 3.22 10.70 20.67
C ASP A 23 4.23 9.84 21.44
N GLU A 24 5.30 9.41 20.77
CA GLU A 24 6.37 8.59 21.36
C GLU A 24 7.06 9.27 22.55
N ASN A 25 6.95 10.60 22.67
CA ASN A 25 7.53 11.38 23.75
C ASN A 25 6.54 11.66 24.89
N GLY A 26 5.33 11.11 24.84
CA GLY A 26 4.33 11.29 25.88
C GLY A 26 3.50 12.59 25.75
N ASN A 27 3.66 13.35 24.66
CA ASN A 27 2.90 14.59 24.46
C ASN A 27 1.54 14.32 23.81
N THR A 28 0.49 14.99 24.28
CA THR A 28 -0.82 14.94 23.62
C THR A 28 -0.80 15.72 22.32
N ARG A 29 -1.11 15.06 21.20
CA ARG A 29 -1.19 15.66 19.86
C ARG A 29 -2.52 15.31 19.20
N ASN A 30 -2.92 16.18 18.28
CA ASN A 30 -4.08 15.97 17.43
C ASN A 30 -3.65 15.19 16.18
N PHE A 31 -4.24 14.02 15.95
CA PHE A 31 -4.02 13.22 14.76
C PHE A 31 -5.26 13.24 13.88
N LYS A 32 -5.12 13.57 12.60
CA LYS A 32 -6.26 13.50 11.67
C LYS A 32 -6.51 12.05 11.29
N ILE A 33 -7.77 11.66 11.15
CA ILE A 33 -8.12 10.29 10.72
C ILE A 33 -7.47 9.93 9.39
N LYS A 34 -7.36 10.88 8.45
CA LYS A 34 -6.61 10.69 7.19
C LYS A 34 -5.14 10.32 7.41
N ASP A 35 -4.46 10.97 8.35
CA ASP A 35 -3.04 10.73 8.61
C ASP A 35 -2.84 9.35 9.25
N LEU A 36 -3.74 8.90 10.13
CA LEU A 36 -3.73 7.53 10.63
C LEU A 36 -4.01 6.51 9.51
N SER A 37 -5.00 6.77 8.66
CA SER A 37 -5.32 5.88 7.53
C SER A 37 -4.11 5.68 6.62
N ASN A 38 -3.41 6.78 6.29
CA ASN A 38 -2.17 6.71 5.52
C ASN A 38 -1.07 5.95 6.27
N PHE A 39 -0.89 6.20 7.57
CA PHE A 39 0.09 5.49 8.39
C PHE A 39 -0.15 3.97 8.38
N PHE A 40 -1.41 3.55 8.54
CA PHE A 40 -1.74 2.13 8.45
C PHE A 40 -1.54 1.57 7.04
N ALA A 41 -1.88 2.32 5.99
CA ALA A 41 -1.66 1.90 4.60
C ALA A 41 -0.17 1.73 4.27
N GLU A 42 0.68 2.65 4.74
CA GLU A 42 2.13 2.57 4.57
C GLU A 42 2.75 1.42 5.39
N ASN A 43 2.23 1.17 6.59
CA ASN A 43 2.70 0.10 7.46
C ASN A 43 2.02 -1.27 7.18
N SER A 44 1.11 -1.34 6.21
CA SER A 44 0.38 -2.58 5.86
C SER A 44 1.27 -3.68 5.25
N GLY A 45 2.56 -3.42 5.07
CA GLY A 45 3.50 -4.37 4.47
C GLY A 45 3.21 -4.61 2.98
N THR A 46 2.53 -3.68 2.31
CA THR A 46 2.17 -3.78 0.88
C THR A 46 3.00 -2.82 0.03
N PHE A 47 3.59 -3.32 -1.05
CA PHE A 47 4.36 -2.54 -2.01
C PHE A 47 3.81 -2.71 -3.43
N LYS A 48 3.65 -1.60 -4.16
CA LYS A 48 3.23 -1.59 -5.55
C LYS A 48 4.41 -1.23 -6.46
N HIS A 49 4.86 -2.19 -7.25
CA HIS A 49 5.77 -1.96 -8.37
C HIS A 49 5.01 -1.57 -9.62
N VAL A 50 5.59 -0.64 -10.40
CA VAL A 50 5.05 -0.23 -11.69
C VAL A 50 6.09 -0.52 -12.77
N GLN A 51 5.70 -1.29 -13.77
CA GLN A 51 6.50 -1.56 -14.95
C GLN A 51 5.89 -0.87 -16.17
N ASN A 52 6.41 0.32 -16.51
CA ASN A 52 5.91 1.14 -17.62
C ASN A 52 6.35 0.62 -19.00
N SER A 53 7.51 -0.02 -19.09
CA SER A 53 8.04 -0.58 -20.35
C SER A 53 8.04 -2.09 -20.27
N ALA A 54 7.50 -2.75 -21.30
CA ALA A 54 7.38 -4.20 -21.32
C ALA A 54 8.75 -4.86 -21.17
N SER A 55 8.89 -5.72 -20.15
CA SER A 55 10.12 -6.48 -19.88
C SER A 55 9.77 -7.92 -19.50
N ALA A 56 10.62 -8.86 -19.90
CA ALA A 56 10.47 -10.27 -19.52
C ALA A 56 10.95 -10.52 -18.08
N THR A 57 11.78 -9.64 -17.54
CA THR A 57 12.27 -9.72 -16.15
C THR A 57 12.06 -8.38 -15.45
N TRP A 58 11.35 -8.39 -14.33
CA TRP A 58 11.11 -7.21 -13.51
C TRP A 58 11.93 -7.34 -12.23
N THR A 59 12.83 -6.39 -11.98
CA THR A 59 13.55 -6.29 -10.70
C THR A 59 12.78 -5.35 -9.78
N VAL A 60 12.28 -5.88 -8.67
CA VAL A 60 11.42 -5.14 -7.75
C VAL A 60 12.11 -4.97 -6.41
N THR A 61 12.46 -3.73 -6.07
CA THR A 61 12.98 -3.35 -4.76
C THR A 61 11.83 -2.81 -3.91
N HIS A 62 11.37 -3.57 -2.93
CA HIS A 62 10.16 -3.28 -2.15
C HIS A 62 10.43 -2.81 -0.71
N ASN A 63 11.64 -3.01 -0.18
CA ASN A 63 12.05 -2.55 1.17
C ASN A 63 11.12 -2.97 2.32
N LEU A 64 10.45 -4.12 2.21
CA LEU A 64 9.47 -4.60 3.20
C LEU A 64 10.09 -5.44 4.32
N ASP A 65 11.40 -5.68 4.29
CA ASP A 65 12.13 -6.58 5.19
C ASP A 65 11.41 -7.93 5.40
N LEU A 66 11.47 -8.75 4.34
CA LEU A 66 10.85 -10.06 4.27
C LEU A 66 11.73 -11.18 4.87
N THR A 67 12.57 -10.87 5.85
CA THR A 67 13.53 -11.83 6.41
C THR A 67 12.86 -13.09 6.96
N ASP A 68 11.70 -12.96 7.60
CA ASP A 68 10.97 -14.06 8.24
C ASP A 68 9.65 -14.43 7.54
N HIS A 69 9.38 -13.88 6.34
CA HIS A 69 8.07 -13.98 5.69
C HIS A 69 8.19 -14.37 4.21
N LEU A 70 7.29 -15.26 3.75
CA LEU A 70 7.12 -15.54 2.33
C LEU A 70 6.19 -14.48 1.74
N PRO A 71 6.67 -13.58 0.86
CA PRO A 71 5.80 -12.56 0.31
C PRO A 71 4.80 -13.16 -0.66
N HIS A 72 3.59 -12.61 -0.62
CA HIS A 72 2.59 -12.85 -1.65
C HIS A 72 2.75 -11.83 -2.77
N VAL A 73 2.96 -12.33 -4.00
CA VAL A 73 3.09 -11.49 -5.20
C VAL A 73 1.88 -11.69 -6.10
N SER A 74 1.12 -10.63 -6.34
CA SER A 74 0.06 -10.62 -7.34
C SER A 74 0.41 -9.67 -8.47
N LEU A 75 0.13 -10.10 -9.71
CA LEU A 75 0.51 -9.37 -10.90
C LEU A 75 -0.74 -8.97 -11.65
N LYS A 76 -0.73 -7.73 -12.13
CA LYS A 76 -1.73 -7.18 -13.02
C LYS A 76 -1.02 -6.75 -14.29
N ILE A 77 -1.23 -7.50 -15.36
CA ILE A 77 -0.50 -7.36 -16.62
C ILE A 77 -1.41 -6.73 -17.66
N ASP A 78 -0.83 -5.87 -18.47
CA ASP A 78 -1.44 -5.30 -19.67
C ASP A 78 -0.71 -5.89 -20.88
N SER A 79 -1.39 -6.76 -21.62
CA SER A 79 -0.79 -7.54 -22.72
C SER A 79 -1.08 -6.97 -24.10
N GLY A 80 -1.70 -5.77 -24.18
CA GLY A 80 -2.16 -5.13 -25.42
C GLY A 80 -3.40 -5.78 -26.06
N THR A 81 -3.60 -7.09 -25.87
CA THR A 81 -4.84 -7.80 -26.24
C THR A 81 -5.86 -7.82 -25.11
N TYR A 82 -5.37 -7.91 -23.86
CA TYR A 82 -6.19 -7.83 -22.67
C TYR A 82 -5.53 -6.88 -21.67
N ASP A 83 -6.32 -5.96 -21.15
CA ASP A 83 -5.89 -5.01 -20.13
C ASP A 83 -6.34 -5.49 -18.75
N ASN A 84 -5.56 -5.19 -17.72
CA ASN A 84 -5.89 -5.45 -16.33
C ASN A 84 -6.06 -6.94 -15.96
N VAL A 85 -5.30 -7.84 -16.59
CA VAL A 85 -5.41 -9.28 -16.36
C VAL A 85 -4.54 -9.74 -15.20
N GLN A 86 -5.02 -10.70 -14.40
CA GLN A 86 -4.18 -11.35 -13.39
C GLN A 86 -3.13 -12.23 -14.07
N GLY A 87 -1.87 -12.01 -13.73
CA GLY A 87 -0.75 -12.79 -14.23
C GLY A 87 -0.05 -13.58 -13.13
N THR A 88 0.68 -14.61 -13.54
CA THR A 88 1.64 -15.32 -12.68
C THR A 88 2.97 -15.36 -13.40
N GLY A 89 4.04 -15.02 -12.68
CA GLY A 89 5.41 -15.16 -13.15
C GLY A 89 6.21 -16.06 -12.23
N ILE A 90 7.44 -16.38 -12.62
CA ILE A 90 8.39 -17.04 -11.73
C ILE A 90 8.97 -15.97 -10.82
N VAL A 91 8.64 -16.04 -9.52
CA VAL A 91 9.17 -15.11 -8.51
C VAL A 91 10.42 -15.74 -7.91
N THR A 92 11.55 -15.03 -8.01
CA THR A 92 12.82 -15.41 -7.38
C THR A 92 13.19 -14.37 -6.33
N TYR A 93 13.45 -14.83 -5.11
CA TYR A 93 13.88 -13.96 -4.03
C TYR A 93 15.38 -13.70 -4.14
N VAL A 94 15.76 -12.43 -4.28
CA VAL A 94 17.18 -12.03 -4.38
C VAL A 94 17.72 -11.71 -2.99
N ASN A 95 16.99 -10.91 -2.21
CA ASN A 95 17.31 -10.58 -0.82
C ASN A 95 16.05 -10.13 -0.07
N LYS A 96 16.17 -9.80 1.22
CA LYS A 96 15.05 -9.40 2.09
C LYS A 96 14.23 -8.20 1.60
N ASN A 97 14.79 -7.38 0.70
CA ASN A 97 14.18 -6.16 0.17
C ASN A 97 14.00 -6.17 -1.35
N GLN A 98 14.37 -7.26 -2.02
CA GLN A 98 14.37 -7.33 -3.48
C GLN A 98 13.99 -8.72 -3.98
N LEU A 99 13.14 -8.73 -5.00
CA LEU A 99 12.77 -9.92 -5.75
C LEU A 99 12.82 -9.65 -7.25
N THR A 100 12.96 -10.71 -8.03
CA THR A 100 12.83 -10.67 -9.48
C THR A 100 11.62 -11.49 -9.92
N ILE A 101 10.91 -11.00 -10.93
CA ILE A 101 9.77 -11.69 -11.53
C ILE A 101 10.10 -11.93 -12.99
N ALA A 102 10.14 -13.19 -13.41
CA ALA A 102 10.39 -13.58 -14.78
C ALA A 102 9.12 -14.07 -15.47
N PHE A 103 8.96 -13.68 -16.72
CA PHE A 103 7.84 -14.02 -17.60
C PHE A 103 8.35 -14.71 -18.87
N SER A 104 7.49 -15.50 -19.52
CA SER A 104 7.81 -16.16 -20.80
C SER A 104 7.87 -15.18 -21.98
N SER A 105 7.35 -13.96 -21.82
CA SER A 105 7.39 -12.89 -22.80
C SER A 105 7.45 -11.52 -22.10
N ALA A 106 7.83 -10.47 -22.83
CA ALA A 106 7.90 -9.13 -22.25
C ALA A 106 6.50 -8.61 -21.90
N GLN A 107 6.31 -8.22 -20.64
CA GLN A 107 5.03 -7.73 -20.11
C GLN A 107 5.20 -6.38 -19.43
N SER A 108 4.16 -5.54 -19.47
CA SER A 108 4.03 -4.29 -18.71
C SER A 108 2.87 -4.39 -17.72
N GLY A 109 2.87 -3.57 -16.67
CA GLY A 109 1.78 -3.54 -15.69
C GLY A 109 2.25 -3.28 -14.27
N PHE A 110 1.56 -3.90 -13.30
CA PHE A 110 1.77 -3.69 -11.88
C PHE A 110 2.07 -5.01 -11.15
N ALA A 111 3.03 -4.99 -10.23
CA ALA A 111 3.21 -6.07 -9.26
C ALA A 111 2.87 -5.55 -7.86
N TYR A 112 2.03 -6.26 -7.14
CA TYR A 112 1.70 -5.98 -5.76
C TYR A 112 2.36 -7.05 -4.90
N ILE A 113 3.20 -6.61 -3.96
CA ILE A 113 3.92 -7.47 -3.04
C ILE A 113 3.35 -7.20 -1.66
N LYS A 114 3.02 -8.25 -0.92
CA LYS A 114 2.60 -8.15 0.46
C LYS A 114 3.47 -9.04 1.34
N LYS A 115 3.88 -8.51 2.49
CA LYS A 115 4.53 -9.26 3.58
C LYS A 115 3.59 -10.28 4.22
#